data_AF-X0RYL6-F1
#
_entry.id   AF-X0RYL6-F1
#
_cell.length_a   1.000
_cell.length_b   1.000
_cell.length_c   1.000
_cell.angle_alpha   90.00
_cell.angle_beta   90.00
_cell.angle_gamma   90.00
#
_symmetry.space_group_name_H-M   'P 1'
#
loop_
_entity.id
_entity.type
_entity.pdbx_description
1 polymer ?
#
loop_
_entity_poly.entity_id
_entity_poly.type
_entity_poly.pdbx_seq_one_letter_code
_entity_poly.pdbx_strand_id
1 'polypeptide(L)'
;LQAWKTVGAITSCGYIIGFPNDTKESVLREIETMKRDLPIDLVEFFCLIPLPGSEDHRDLMTRDVWMDPDLNRYDSEHVTTAHPLMSGEEWREAYLRAWDTFYTMEHVETLMRRAAACGIKTQKIMKLAFISHATQAIEGVHPLQGGLLRWKHRRDRRPGRPIENPLLFYPRYVWECLSKTARLWSLYRSYKRLRSRVENDPAKSVYVDPALLPALEGEVQPPEQFLPLEKAQ
;
A
#
# COMPACT_ATOMS: atom_id res chain seq x y z
N LEU A 1 1.59 7.70 17.96
CA LEU A 1 2.59 6.81 17.32
C LEU A 1 3.92 6.76 18.08
N GLN A 2 4.47 7.90 18.55
CA GLN A 2 5.73 7.93 19.31
C GLN A 2 5.75 7.01 20.54
N ALA A 3 4.68 7.02 21.34
CA ALA A 3 4.59 6.13 22.51
C ALA A 3 4.81 4.65 22.14
N TRP A 4 4.28 4.19 21.01
CA TRP A 4 4.48 2.81 20.52
C TRP A 4 5.94 2.53 20.13
N LYS A 5 6.67 3.53 19.62
CA LYS A 5 8.09 3.39 19.32
C LYS A 5 8.94 3.18 20.56
N THR A 6 8.61 3.84 21.67
CA THR A 6 9.36 3.70 22.94
C THR A 6 9.36 2.28 23.50
N VAL A 7 8.31 1.51 23.19
CA VAL A 7 8.17 0.10 23.62
C VAL A 7 8.59 -0.90 22.53
N GLY A 8 9.16 -0.41 21.42
CA GLY A 8 9.61 -1.24 20.30
C GLY A 8 8.47 -1.91 19.51
N ALA A 9 7.27 -1.33 19.53
CA ALA A 9 6.15 -1.82 18.73
C ALA A 9 6.28 -1.38 17.26
N ILE A 10 5.92 -2.30 16.36
CA ILE A 10 5.81 -2.01 14.93
C ILE A 10 4.43 -1.40 14.68
N THR A 11 4.41 -0.27 13.99
CA THR A 11 3.19 0.47 13.66
C THR A 11 2.82 0.25 12.20
N SER A 12 1.58 -0.17 11.97
CA SER A 12 1.00 -0.34 10.64
C SER A 12 -0.16 0.62 10.45
N CYS A 13 -0.35 1.13 9.24
CA CYS A 13 -1.44 2.02 8.87
C CYS A 13 -2.11 1.52 7.58
N GLY A 14 -3.44 1.60 7.53
CA GLY A 14 -4.19 1.47 6.29
C GLY A 14 -4.52 2.86 5.75
N TYR A 15 -4.27 3.10 4.48
CA TYR A 15 -4.58 4.34 3.78
C TYR A 15 -5.59 4.05 2.67
N ILE A 16 -6.78 4.64 2.77
CA ILE A 16 -7.87 4.46 1.80
C ILE A 16 -7.83 5.63 0.81
N ILE A 17 -7.84 5.30 -0.48
CA ILE A 17 -7.83 6.23 -1.61
C ILE A 17 -9.21 6.22 -2.26
N GLY A 18 -9.76 7.38 -2.57
CA GLY A 18 -11.02 7.56 -3.28
C GLY A 18 -12.14 8.16 -2.44
N PHE A 19 -11.80 8.87 -1.36
CA PHE A 19 -12.77 9.73 -0.69
C PHE A 19 -13.15 10.90 -1.60
N PRO A 20 -14.37 11.49 -1.48
CA PRO A 20 -14.91 12.42 -2.46
C PRO A 20 -14.02 13.61 -2.87
N ASN A 21 -13.13 14.06 -1.99
CA ASN A 21 -12.24 15.19 -2.24
C ASN A 21 -10.83 14.76 -2.70
N ASP A 22 -10.57 13.46 -2.84
CA ASP A 22 -9.28 12.96 -3.27
C ASP A 22 -9.03 13.33 -4.74
N THR A 23 -7.82 13.80 -5.00
CA THR A 23 -7.24 13.81 -6.33
C THR A 23 -5.98 12.98 -6.32
N LYS A 24 -5.52 12.56 -7.49
CA LYS A 24 -4.24 11.86 -7.62
C LYS A 24 -3.10 12.67 -6.98
N GLU A 25 -3.10 13.98 -7.15
CA GLU A 25 -2.07 14.88 -6.62
C GLU A 25 -2.16 15.04 -5.11
N SER A 26 -3.37 15.13 -4.53
CA SER A 26 -3.53 15.24 -3.08
C SER A 26 -3.05 13.97 -2.38
N VAL A 27 -3.46 12.79 -2.88
CA VAL A 27 -3.06 11.48 -2.35
C VAL A 27 -1.55 11.32 -2.34
N LEU A 28 -0.87 11.60 -3.45
CA LEU A 28 0.59 11.47 -3.52
C LEU A 28 1.31 12.46 -2.62
N ARG A 29 0.78 13.69 -2.47
CA ARG A 29 1.32 14.69 -1.55
C ARG A 29 1.17 14.27 -0.10
N GLU A 30 0.01 13.73 0.27
CA GLU A 30 -0.25 13.24 1.62
C GLU A 30 0.67 12.08 1.98
N ILE A 31 0.96 11.18 1.03
CA ILE A 31 1.93 10.09 1.24
C ILE A 31 3.33 10.65 1.51
N GLU A 32 3.77 11.68 0.78
CA GLU A 32 5.06 12.34 1.04
C GLU A 32 5.11 13.03 2.41
N THR A 33 4.04 13.70 2.80
CA THR A 33 3.89 14.27 4.15
C THR A 33 3.95 13.17 5.22
N MET A 34 3.20 12.08 5.04
CA MET A 34 3.19 10.93 5.95
C MET A 34 4.59 10.31 6.11
N LYS A 35 5.34 10.12 5.02
CA LYS A 35 6.72 9.61 5.07
C LYS A 35 7.61 10.46 5.97
N ARG A 36 7.46 11.79 5.90
CA ARG A 36 8.27 12.77 6.64
C ARG A 36 7.85 12.93 8.09
N ASP A 37 6.55 12.95 8.35
CA ASP A 37 6.00 13.45 9.62
C ASP A 37 5.51 12.33 10.55
N LEU A 38 5.18 11.15 10.02
CA LEU A 38 4.62 10.06 10.81
C LEU A 38 5.63 8.90 10.95
N PRO A 39 5.90 8.42 12.17
CA PRO A 39 6.83 7.31 12.39
C PRO A 39 6.15 5.95 12.12
N ILE A 40 5.44 5.81 11.00
CA ILE A 40 4.77 4.58 10.60
C ILE A 40 5.80 3.62 9.98
N ASP A 41 5.76 2.34 10.34
CA ASP A 41 6.69 1.32 9.81
C ASP A 41 6.20 0.63 8.54
N LEU A 42 4.88 0.55 8.39
CA LEU A 42 4.22 -0.16 7.30
C LEU A 42 2.94 0.57 6.90
N VAL A 43 2.73 0.75 5.61
CA VAL A 43 1.49 1.29 5.06
C VAL A 43 0.92 0.35 4.03
N GLU A 44 -0.36 0.05 4.16
CA GLU A 44 -1.17 -0.67 3.20
C GLU A 44 -2.13 0.30 2.54
N PHE A 45 -2.19 0.28 1.21
CA PHE A 45 -3.06 1.16 0.43
C PHE A 45 -4.26 0.41 -0.07
N PHE A 46 -5.43 1.05 -0.06
CA PHE A 46 -6.71 0.47 -0.44
C PHE A 46 -7.48 1.44 -1.34
N CYS A 47 -8.22 0.93 -2.31
CA CYS A 47 -9.30 1.69 -2.95
C CYS A 47 -10.53 1.65 -2.06
N LEU A 48 -11.19 2.79 -1.86
CA LEU A 48 -12.52 2.85 -1.26
C LEU A 48 -13.48 2.02 -2.12
N ILE A 49 -14.16 1.06 -1.49
CA ILE A 49 -15.14 0.20 -2.16
C ILE A 49 -16.48 0.26 -1.41
N PRO A 50 -17.59 0.55 -2.10
CA PRO A 50 -18.91 0.55 -1.47
C PRO A 50 -19.42 -0.89 -1.34
N LEU A 51 -19.00 -1.58 -0.28
CA LEU A 51 -19.43 -2.96 -0.02
C LEU A 51 -20.95 -3.04 0.14
N PRO A 52 -21.65 -4.00 -0.52
CA PRO A 52 -23.08 -4.17 -0.37
C PRO A 52 -23.53 -4.22 1.10
N GLY A 53 -24.40 -3.30 1.48
CA GLY A 53 -24.90 -3.14 2.85
C GLY A 53 -24.18 -2.08 3.69
N SER A 54 -23.11 -1.45 3.19
CA SER A 54 -22.50 -0.28 3.82
C SER A 54 -23.35 0.98 3.62
N GLU A 55 -23.09 2.00 4.45
CA GLU A 55 -23.67 3.33 4.26
C GLU A 55 -23.28 3.94 2.91
N ASP A 56 -22.00 3.85 2.52
CA ASP A 56 -21.53 4.31 1.21
C ASP A 56 -22.31 3.64 0.06
N HIS A 57 -22.51 2.33 0.13
CA HIS A 57 -23.28 1.60 -0.87
C HIS A 57 -24.73 2.07 -0.93
N ARG A 58 -25.40 2.24 0.23
CA ARG A 58 -26.78 2.76 0.30
C ARG A 58 -26.86 4.15 -0.35
N ASP A 59 -25.93 5.03 -0.02
CA ASP A 59 -25.96 6.42 -0.45
C ASP A 59 -25.63 6.55 -1.94
N LEU A 60 -24.70 5.74 -2.47
CA LEU A 60 -24.40 5.69 -3.90
C LEU A 60 -25.55 5.07 -4.70
N MET A 61 -26.18 3.99 -4.20
CA MET A 61 -27.36 3.40 -4.81
C MET A 61 -28.52 4.39 -4.87
N THR A 62 -28.77 5.13 -3.79
CA THR A 62 -29.88 6.12 -3.72
C THR A 62 -29.67 7.26 -4.71
N ARG A 63 -28.41 7.61 -4.99
CA ARG A 63 -28.01 8.65 -5.95
C ARG A 63 -27.84 8.13 -7.38
N ASP A 64 -28.17 6.86 -7.64
CA ASP A 64 -27.98 6.21 -8.95
C ASP A 64 -26.54 6.33 -9.48
N VAL A 65 -25.55 6.28 -8.58
CA VAL A 65 -24.13 6.32 -8.96
C VAL A 65 -23.71 4.93 -9.42
N TRP A 66 -23.00 4.88 -10.55
CA TRP A 66 -22.50 3.62 -11.10
C TRP A 66 -21.62 2.87 -10.09
N MET A 67 -21.90 1.58 -9.94
CA MET A 67 -21.13 0.63 -9.17
C MET A 67 -20.90 -0.64 -10.00
N ASP A 68 -19.73 -1.26 -9.84
CA ASP A 68 -19.35 -2.44 -10.61
C ASP A 68 -20.28 -3.63 -10.25
N PRO A 69 -20.90 -4.30 -11.23
CA PRO A 69 -21.79 -5.42 -10.94
C PRO A 69 -21.05 -6.71 -10.53
N ASP A 70 -19.74 -6.82 -10.80
CA ASP A 70 -18.95 -8.00 -10.43
C ASP A 70 -18.38 -7.86 -9.01
N LEU A 71 -19.05 -8.49 -8.05
CA LEU A 71 -18.61 -8.52 -6.64
C LEU A 71 -17.20 -9.10 -6.44
N ASN A 72 -16.66 -9.87 -7.39
CA ASN A 72 -15.27 -10.35 -7.31
C ASN A 72 -14.23 -9.23 -7.50
N ARG A 73 -14.65 -8.01 -7.84
CA ARG A 73 -13.77 -6.82 -7.96
C ARG A 73 -13.78 -5.97 -6.68
N TYR A 74 -14.62 -6.28 -5.71
CA TYR A 74 -14.71 -5.57 -4.42
C TYR A 74 -13.63 -6.10 -3.46
N ASP A 75 -12.38 -5.97 -3.88
CA ASP A 75 -11.21 -6.56 -3.25
C ASP A 75 -10.26 -5.53 -2.62
N SER A 76 -10.71 -4.28 -2.53
CA SER A 76 -9.99 -3.11 -2.04
C SER A 76 -8.78 -2.69 -2.89
N GLU A 77 -8.64 -3.21 -4.11
CA GLU A 77 -7.58 -2.82 -5.04
C GLU A 77 -8.13 -2.24 -6.34
N HIS A 78 -9.33 -2.67 -6.73
CA HIS A 78 -9.98 -2.21 -7.94
C HIS A 78 -10.98 -1.08 -7.66
N VAL A 79 -11.02 -0.13 -8.60
CA VAL A 79 -12.07 0.87 -8.69
C VAL A 79 -13.38 0.17 -9.02
N THR A 80 -14.37 0.35 -8.15
CA THR A 80 -15.69 -0.29 -8.23
C THR A 80 -16.85 0.70 -8.26
N THR A 81 -16.57 2.01 -8.25
CA THR A 81 -17.59 3.06 -8.35
C THR A 81 -17.04 4.31 -9.04
N ALA A 82 -17.92 5.22 -9.44
CA ALA A 82 -17.53 6.51 -9.99
C ALA A 82 -17.03 7.45 -8.89
N HIS A 83 -15.99 8.21 -9.19
CA HIS A 83 -15.43 9.23 -8.29
C HIS A 83 -15.80 10.64 -8.81
N PRO A 84 -16.15 11.60 -7.94
CA PRO A 84 -16.57 12.93 -8.38
C PRO A 84 -15.46 13.75 -9.08
N LEU A 85 -14.20 13.52 -8.72
CA LEU A 85 -13.05 14.29 -9.22
C LEU A 85 -12.05 13.48 -10.07
N MET A 86 -12.15 12.16 -10.09
CA MET A 86 -11.18 11.28 -10.76
C MET A 86 -11.92 10.36 -11.72
N SER A 87 -11.36 10.16 -12.90
CA SER A 87 -11.71 9.01 -13.71
C SER A 87 -11.28 7.70 -13.02
N GLY A 88 -11.89 6.57 -13.41
CA GLY A 88 -11.45 5.27 -12.90
C GLY A 88 -10.00 4.94 -13.25
N GLU A 89 -9.47 5.49 -14.34
CA GLU A 89 -8.05 5.34 -14.71
C GLU A 89 -7.13 6.15 -13.80
N GLU A 90 -7.48 7.41 -13.50
CA GLU A 90 -6.72 8.27 -12.59
C GLU A 90 -6.69 7.71 -11.17
N TRP A 91 -7.82 7.20 -10.67
CA TRP A 91 -7.88 6.58 -9.35
C TRP A 91 -7.06 5.28 -9.31
N ARG A 92 -7.15 4.43 -10.34
CA ARG A 92 -6.30 3.23 -10.45
C ARG A 92 -4.82 3.61 -10.49
N GLU A 93 -4.45 4.68 -11.19
CA GLU A 93 -3.08 5.17 -11.23
C GLU A 93 -2.64 5.71 -9.87
N ALA A 94 -3.47 6.50 -9.18
CA ALA A 94 -3.20 6.99 -7.83
C ALA A 94 -2.91 5.83 -6.87
N TYR A 95 -3.73 4.77 -6.89
CA TYR A 95 -3.52 3.55 -6.13
C TYR A 95 -2.17 2.90 -6.41
N LEU A 96 -1.83 2.66 -7.69
CA LEU A 96 -0.54 2.04 -8.03
C LEU A 96 0.65 2.91 -7.63
N ARG A 97 0.55 4.22 -7.85
CA ARG A 97 1.60 5.18 -7.54
C ARG A 97 1.81 5.35 -6.03
N ALA A 98 0.77 5.16 -5.21
CA ALA A 98 0.89 5.22 -3.76
C ALA A 98 1.96 4.25 -3.22
N TRP A 99 1.95 3.01 -3.72
CA TRP A 99 2.95 1.99 -3.37
C TRP A 99 4.36 2.40 -3.77
N ASP A 100 4.55 2.85 -5.01
CA ASP A 100 5.85 3.28 -5.54
C ASP A 100 6.41 4.51 -4.81
N THR A 101 5.53 5.42 -4.39
CA THR A 101 5.89 6.64 -3.65
C THR A 101 6.31 6.33 -2.22
N PHE A 102 5.66 5.37 -1.55
CA PHE A 102 5.97 5.02 -0.16
C PHE A 102 7.17 4.07 -0.04
N TYR A 103 7.27 3.04 -0.88
CA TYR A 103 8.30 1.99 -0.77
C TYR A 103 9.55 2.23 -1.63
N THR A 104 9.94 3.50 -1.78
CA THR A 104 11.22 3.85 -2.41
C THR A 104 12.39 3.28 -1.60
N MET A 105 13.52 3.00 -2.28
CA MET A 105 14.72 2.49 -1.59
C MET A 105 15.18 3.41 -0.46
N GLU A 106 15.08 4.72 -0.69
CA GLU A 106 15.43 5.75 0.30
C GLU A 106 14.52 5.67 1.52
N HIS A 107 13.20 5.66 1.31
CA HIS A 107 12.28 5.62 2.44
C HIS A 107 12.38 4.29 3.20
N VAL A 108 12.57 3.17 2.51
CA VAL A 108 12.83 1.87 3.15
C VAL A 108 14.10 1.89 3.99
N GLU A 109 15.16 2.58 3.56
CA GLU A 109 16.35 2.80 4.39
C GLU A 109 15.99 3.62 5.65
N THR A 110 15.23 4.72 5.49
CA THR A 110 14.73 5.54 6.60
C THR A 110 13.91 4.70 7.60
N LEU A 111 12.99 3.85 7.15
CA LEU A 111 12.21 2.95 8.01
C LEU A 111 13.12 2.02 8.83
N MET A 112 14.17 1.48 8.22
CA MET A 112 15.14 0.64 8.93
C MET A 112 16.02 1.43 9.91
N ARG A 113 16.37 2.69 9.60
CA ARG A 113 17.09 3.58 10.50
C ARG A 113 16.23 3.94 11.72
N ARG A 114 14.97 4.31 11.50
CA ARG A 114 13.97 4.52 12.57
C ARG A 114 13.86 3.27 13.45
N ALA A 115 13.76 2.09 12.83
CA ALA A 115 13.69 0.83 13.57
C ALA A 115 14.93 0.62 14.46
N ALA A 116 16.13 0.85 13.93
CA ALA A 116 17.38 0.71 14.69
C ALA A 116 17.43 1.66 15.90
N ALA A 117 17.03 2.92 15.73
CA ALA A 117 16.95 3.91 16.80
C ALA A 117 15.94 3.53 17.90
N CYS A 118 14.80 2.96 17.50
CA CYS A 118 13.75 2.54 18.44
C CYS A 118 13.93 1.11 19.00
N GLY A 119 15.08 0.47 18.80
CA GLY A 119 15.34 -0.90 19.28
C GLY A 119 14.55 -2.01 18.55
N ILE A 120 13.91 -1.69 17.43
CA ILE A 120 13.20 -2.65 16.58
C ILE A 120 14.20 -3.35 15.66
N LYS A 121 14.09 -4.68 15.54
CA LYS A 121 14.97 -5.46 14.63
C LYS A 121 14.77 -5.01 13.18
N THR A 122 15.79 -4.40 12.58
CA THR A 122 15.79 -3.95 11.17
C THR A 122 15.36 -5.03 10.18
N GLN A 123 15.71 -6.30 10.45
CA GLN A 123 15.33 -7.46 9.64
C GLN A 123 13.81 -7.64 9.54
N LYS A 124 13.05 -7.29 10.59
CA LYS A 124 11.59 -7.37 10.57
C LYS A 124 11.02 -6.31 9.62
N ILE A 125 11.45 -5.06 9.77
CA ILE A 125 11.02 -3.96 8.89
C ILE A 125 11.41 -4.24 7.43
N MET A 126 12.66 -4.67 7.19
CA MET A 126 13.13 -5.05 5.85
C MET A 126 12.22 -6.12 5.22
N LYS A 127 11.84 -7.16 5.97
CA LYS A 127 10.96 -8.23 5.44
C LYS A 127 9.54 -7.75 5.18
N LEU A 128 8.97 -6.96 6.09
CA LEU A 128 7.61 -6.42 5.94
C LEU A 128 7.51 -5.47 4.75
N ALA A 129 8.43 -4.50 4.66
CA ALA A 129 8.51 -3.60 3.51
C ALA A 129 8.78 -4.37 2.20
N PHE A 130 9.65 -5.39 2.23
CA PHE A 130 9.94 -6.21 1.06
C PHE A 130 8.69 -6.93 0.55
N ILE A 131 7.95 -7.64 1.42
CA ILE A 131 6.75 -8.37 1.01
C ILE A 131 5.71 -7.39 0.47
N SER A 132 5.53 -6.26 1.14
CA SER A 132 4.50 -5.28 0.78
C SER A 132 4.78 -4.62 -0.58
N HIS A 133 6.01 -4.18 -0.80
CA HIS A 133 6.40 -3.61 -2.09
C HIS A 133 6.45 -4.67 -3.20
N ALA A 134 7.01 -5.85 -2.93
CA ALA A 134 7.24 -6.86 -3.96
C ALA A 134 5.93 -7.46 -4.50
N THR A 135 4.96 -7.73 -3.63
CA THR A 135 3.65 -8.25 -4.03
C THR A 135 2.96 -7.28 -4.97
N GLN A 136 2.92 -5.99 -4.63
CA GLN A 136 2.34 -5.00 -5.52
C GLN A 136 3.15 -4.82 -6.82
N ALA A 137 4.45 -4.54 -6.73
CA ALA A 137 5.26 -4.15 -7.89
C ALA A 137 5.55 -5.30 -8.87
N ILE A 138 5.52 -6.56 -8.41
CA ILE A 138 5.89 -7.74 -9.22
C ILE A 138 4.69 -8.63 -9.51
N GLU A 139 3.85 -8.92 -8.51
CA GLU A 139 2.68 -9.77 -8.67
C GLU A 139 1.43 -8.98 -9.09
N GLY A 140 1.38 -7.67 -8.80
CA GLY A 140 0.24 -6.81 -9.11
C GLY A 140 -0.97 -7.13 -8.25
N VAL A 141 -0.74 -7.50 -6.98
CA VAL A 141 -1.76 -7.84 -5.99
C VAL A 141 -1.42 -7.24 -4.64
N HIS A 142 -2.43 -6.95 -3.83
CA HIS A 142 -2.26 -6.42 -2.50
C HIS A 142 -1.48 -7.39 -1.61
N PRO A 143 -0.62 -6.89 -0.71
CA PRO A 143 0.19 -7.74 0.17
C PRO A 143 -0.60 -8.77 0.97
N LEU A 144 -1.84 -8.42 1.36
CA LEU A 144 -2.74 -9.30 2.11
C LEU A 144 -3.31 -10.48 1.30
N GLN A 145 -3.34 -10.37 -0.03
CA GLN A 145 -3.77 -11.44 -0.93
C GLN A 145 -2.59 -12.23 -1.50
N GLY A 146 -1.40 -11.64 -1.39
CA GLY A 146 -0.20 -12.09 -2.07
C GLY A 146 0.68 -13.04 -1.26
N GLY A 147 1.78 -13.41 -1.91
CA GLY A 147 2.87 -14.18 -1.36
C GLY A 147 4.09 -14.05 -2.28
N LEU A 148 5.11 -14.86 -2.07
CA LEU A 148 6.31 -14.80 -2.92
C LEU A 148 6.06 -15.31 -4.35
N LEU A 149 5.17 -16.28 -4.53
CA LEU A 149 4.81 -16.82 -5.84
C LEU A 149 3.33 -17.20 -5.83
N ARG A 150 2.63 -16.91 -6.92
CA ARG A 150 1.22 -17.26 -7.07
C ARG A 150 1.05 -18.59 -7.80
N TRP A 151 0.43 -19.56 -7.13
CA TRP A 151 0.05 -20.81 -7.78
C TRP A 151 -1.15 -20.57 -8.69
N LYS A 152 -1.00 -20.93 -9.97
CA LYS A 152 -2.06 -20.81 -10.97
C LYS A 152 -2.39 -22.19 -11.54
N HIS A 153 -3.64 -22.61 -11.45
CA HIS A 153 -4.11 -23.80 -12.14
C HIS A 153 -4.77 -23.42 -13.45
N ARG A 154 -4.45 -24.16 -14.52
CA ARG A 154 -5.00 -23.94 -15.87
C ARG A 154 -6.53 -24.01 -15.92
N ARG A 155 -7.12 -24.83 -15.05
CA ARG A 155 -8.57 -25.10 -15.01
C ARG A 155 -9.33 -24.15 -14.08
N ASP A 156 -8.64 -23.40 -13.21
CA ASP A 156 -9.27 -22.44 -12.31
C ASP A 156 -9.62 -21.18 -13.08
N ARG A 157 -10.76 -21.23 -13.79
CA ARG A 157 -11.28 -20.15 -14.62
C ARG A 157 -12.64 -19.72 -14.10
N ARG A 158 -12.91 -18.42 -14.16
CA ARG A 158 -14.24 -17.89 -13.88
C ARG A 158 -15.27 -18.52 -14.84
N PRO A 159 -16.54 -18.71 -14.40
CA PRO A 159 -17.61 -19.14 -15.28
C PRO A 159 -17.67 -18.28 -16.56
N GLY A 160 -17.86 -18.92 -17.71
CA GLY A 160 -17.89 -18.26 -19.02
C GLY A 160 -16.51 -17.96 -19.64
N ARG A 161 -15.38 -18.15 -18.94
CA ARG A 161 -14.05 -18.05 -19.56
C ARG A 161 -13.55 -19.39 -20.10
N PRO A 162 -12.99 -19.44 -21.32
CA PRO A 162 -12.47 -20.68 -21.88
C PRO A 162 -11.26 -21.19 -21.09
N ILE A 163 -11.16 -22.51 -21.02
CA ILE A 163 -9.97 -23.19 -20.49
C ILE A 163 -8.83 -23.00 -21.48
N GLU A 164 -7.68 -22.55 -20.99
CA GLU A 164 -6.52 -22.29 -21.83
C GLU A 164 -5.86 -23.58 -22.35
N ASN A 165 -5.30 -23.52 -23.56
CA ASN A 165 -4.53 -24.61 -24.14
C ASN A 165 -3.30 -24.92 -23.26
N PRO A 166 -3.09 -26.19 -22.84
CA PRO A 166 -1.96 -26.56 -22.00
C PRO A 166 -0.60 -26.18 -22.59
N LEU A 167 -0.43 -26.26 -23.91
CA LEU A 167 0.82 -25.95 -24.60
C LEU A 167 1.17 -24.46 -24.60
N LEU A 168 0.18 -23.59 -24.38
CA LEU A 168 0.40 -22.15 -24.23
C LEU A 168 0.51 -21.77 -22.74
N PHE A 169 -0.32 -22.39 -21.90
CA PHE A 169 -0.42 -22.07 -20.49
C PHE A 169 0.88 -22.39 -19.74
N TYR A 170 1.40 -23.62 -19.83
CA TYR A 170 2.53 -24.03 -18.99
C TYR A 170 3.83 -23.32 -19.34
N PRO A 171 4.22 -23.13 -20.62
CA PRO A 171 5.42 -22.35 -20.94
C PRO A 171 5.32 -20.90 -20.48
N ARG A 172 4.15 -20.25 -20.68
CA ARG A 172 3.93 -18.88 -20.18
C ARG A 172 4.01 -18.82 -18.66
N TYR A 173 3.40 -19.78 -17.97
CA TYR A 173 3.42 -19.85 -16.51
C TYR A 173 4.84 -20.05 -15.95
N VAL A 174 5.62 -20.97 -16.54
CA VAL A 174 7.03 -21.17 -16.16
C VAL A 174 7.84 -19.89 -16.38
N TRP A 175 7.67 -19.23 -17.53
CA TRP A 175 8.33 -17.95 -17.81
C TRP A 175 7.94 -16.85 -16.81
N GLU A 176 6.65 -16.73 -16.48
CA GLU A 176 6.16 -15.82 -15.45
C GLU A 176 6.82 -16.13 -14.10
N CYS A 177 6.86 -17.39 -13.66
CA CYS A 177 7.52 -17.78 -12.41
C CYS A 177 9.01 -17.43 -12.40
N LEU A 178 9.74 -17.74 -13.49
CA LEU A 178 11.17 -17.46 -13.58
C LEU A 178 11.46 -15.95 -13.58
N SER A 179 10.74 -15.19 -14.40
CA SER A 179 10.90 -13.73 -14.49
C SER A 179 10.57 -13.03 -13.17
N LYS A 180 9.47 -13.41 -12.51
CA LYS A 180 9.09 -12.86 -11.20
C LYS A 180 10.08 -13.26 -10.10
N THR A 181 10.56 -14.50 -10.09
CA THR A 181 11.60 -14.96 -9.15
C THR A 181 12.89 -14.16 -9.31
N ALA A 182 13.32 -13.89 -10.55
CA ALA A 182 14.50 -13.06 -10.81
C ALA A 182 14.32 -11.62 -10.30
N ARG A 183 13.15 -11.00 -10.55
CA ARG A 183 12.81 -9.66 -10.04
C ARG A 183 12.78 -9.61 -8.51
N LEU A 184 12.14 -10.62 -7.88
CA LEU A 184 12.07 -10.76 -6.42
C LEU A 184 13.46 -10.87 -5.81
N TRP A 185 14.31 -11.71 -6.39
CA TRP A 185 15.68 -11.89 -5.91
C TRP A 185 16.51 -10.61 -6.04
N SER A 186 16.38 -9.90 -7.17
CA SER A 186 17.03 -8.60 -7.39
C SER A 186 16.60 -7.57 -6.34
N LEU A 187 15.29 -7.41 -6.12
CA LEU A 187 14.73 -6.51 -5.12
C LEU A 187 15.18 -6.88 -3.69
N TYR A 188 15.12 -8.16 -3.35
CA TYR A 188 15.55 -8.66 -2.04
C TYR A 188 17.04 -8.39 -1.80
N ARG A 189 17.88 -8.55 -2.82
CA ARG A 189 19.32 -8.22 -2.75
C ARG A 189 19.52 -6.73 -2.49
N SER A 190 18.74 -5.85 -3.13
CA SER A 190 18.78 -4.40 -2.86
C SER A 190 18.40 -4.09 -1.41
N TYR A 191 17.31 -4.66 -0.90
CA TYR A 191 16.86 -4.48 0.48
C TYR A 191 17.89 -4.99 1.50
N LYS A 192 18.52 -6.15 1.23
CA LYS A 192 19.61 -6.67 2.05
C LYS A 192 20.82 -5.75 2.08
N ARG A 193 21.18 -5.12 0.95
CA ARG A 193 22.28 -4.14 0.91
C ARG A 193 21.95 -2.90 1.74
N LEU A 194 20.73 -2.37 1.63
CA LEU A 194 20.27 -1.25 2.46
C LEU A 194 20.33 -1.61 3.96
N ARG A 195 19.80 -2.77 4.33
CA ARG A 195 19.87 -3.25 5.72
C ARG A 195 21.31 -3.35 6.21
N SER A 196 22.20 -3.93 5.41
CA SER A 196 23.63 -4.03 5.76
C SER A 196 24.25 -2.65 6.01
N ARG A 197 23.93 -1.66 5.18
CA ARG A 197 24.37 -0.27 5.36
C ARG A 197 23.90 0.30 6.70
N VAL A 198 22.62 0.14 7.04
CA VAL A 198 22.05 0.62 8.32
C VAL A 198 22.68 -0.11 9.51
N GLU A 199 22.89 -1.42 9.42
CA GLU A 199 23.45 -2.21 10.53
C GLU A 199 24.93 -1.93 10.79
N ASN A 200 25.69 -1.60 9.75
CA ASN A 200 27.11 -1.27 9.83
C ASN A 200 27.35 0.21 10.21
N ASP A 201 26.30 1.04 10.24
CA ASP A 201 26.40 2.42 10.68
C ASP A 201 26.59 2.47 12.21
N PRO A 202 27.74 2.97 12.72
CA PRO A 202 27.98 3.04 14.16
C PRO A 202 27.03 4.00 14.88
N ALA A 203 26.42 4.96 14.16
CA ALA A 203 25.49 5.93 14.71
C ALA A 203 24.01 5.50 14.59
N LYS A 204 23.71 4.25 14.20
CA LYS A 204 22.33 3.79 13.94
C LYS A 204 21.38 3.92 15.14
N SER A 205 21.90 3.81 16.36
CA SER A 205 21.08 3.89 17.59
C SER A 205 20.70 5.32 17.98
N VAL A 206 21.44 6.33 17.49
CA VAL A 206 21.19 7.75 17.78
C VAL A 206 20.52 8.48 16.60
N TYR A 207 20.05 7.73 15.61
CA TYR A 207 19.35 8.30 14.45
C TYR A 207 18.04 8.98 14.88
N VAL A 208 17.83 10.20 14.40
CA VAL A 208 16.63 11.01 14.62
C VAL A 208 16.25 11.71 13.33
N ASP A 209 14.95 11.79 13.04
CA ASP A 209 14.36 12.55 11.95
C ASP A 209 13.07 13.24 12.43
N PRO A 210 12.44 14.12 11.62
CA PRO A 210 11.23 14.84 12.03
C PRO A 210 10.11 13.90 12.51
N ALA A 211 9.94 12.75 11.87
CA ALA A 211 8.93 11.76 12.27
C ALA A 211 9.18 11.14 13.65
N LEU A 212 10.40 11.14 14.19
CA LEU A 212 10.73 10.63 15.53
C LEU A 212 10.71 11.72 16.62
N LEU A 213 10.57 12.98 16.25
CA LEU A 213 10.45 14.06 17.23
C LEU A 213 9.09 14.00 17.95
N PRO A 214 9.03 14.34 19.25
CA PRO A 214 7.75 14.49 19.95
C PRO A 214 6.88 15.49 19.19
N ALA A 215 5.61 15.14 18.96
CA ALA A 215 4.66 16.09 18.41
C ALA A 215 4.52 17.26 19.40
N LEU A 216 4.63 18.50 18.91
CA LEU A 216 4.30 19.68 19.70
C LEU A 216 2.81 19.59 20.07
N GLU A 217 2.48 19.74 21.35
CA GLU A 217 1.10 19.76 21.86
C GLU A 217 0.33 20.92 21.20
N GLY A 218 -0.37 20.66 20.09
CA GLY A 218 -1.18 21.67 19.39
C GLY A 218 -1.41 21.44 17.89
N GLU A 219 -0.63 20.59 17.21
CA GLU A 219 -0.68 20.43 15.74
C GLU A 219 -1.52 19.24 15.23
N VAL A 220 -2.40 18.66 16.05
CA VAL A 220 -3.33 17.63 15.54
C VAL A 220 -4.58 18.33 14.99
N GLN A 221 -4.46 18.93 13.81
CA GLN A 221 -5.63 19.23 13.00
C GLN A 221 -6.10 17.93 12.34
N PRO A 222 -7.38 17.54 12.49
CA PRO A 222 -7.91 16.43 11.72
C PRO A 222 -7.75 16.77 10.23
N PRO A 223 -7.35 15.81 9.37
CA PRO A 223 -7.29 16.03 7.94
C PRO A 223 -8.63 16.61 7.46
N GLU A 224 -8.62 17.62 6.58
CA GLU A 224 -9.85 18.34 6.15
C GLU A 224 -10.94 17.39 5.63
N GLN A 225 -10.55 16.23 5.09
CA GLN A 225 -11.42 15.13 4.66
C GLN A 225 -12.31 14.50 5.77
N PHE A 226 -11.99 14.71 7.05
CA PHE A 226 -12.81 14.25 8.20
C PHE A 226 -13.61 15.38 8.86
N LEU A 227 -13.52 16.61 8.34
CA LEU A 227 -14.40 17.68 8.80
C LEU A 227 -15.82 17.42 8.27
N PRO A 228 -16.86 17.49 9.12
CA PRO A 228 -18.23 17.36 8.64
C PRO A 228 -18.47 18.44 7.58
N LEU A 229 -19.00 18.03 6.42
CA LEU A 229 -19.50 18.94 5.41
C LEU A 229 -20.44 19.93 6.09
N GLU A 230 -20.04 21.19 6.22
CA GLU A 230 -20.96 22.24 6.64
C GLU A 230 -22.15 22.17 5.68
N LYS A 231 -23.34 21.93 6.24
CA LYS A 231 -24.58 21.93 5.47
C LYS A 231 -24.69 23.31 4.83
N ALA A 232 -24.40 23.40 3.54
CA ALA A 232 -24.71 24.58 2.75
C ALA A 232 -26.22 24.86 2.92
N GLN A 233 -26.52 26.00 3.56
CA GLN A 233 -27.85 26.57 3.64
C GLN A 233 -28.28 27.10 2.28
#